data_AF-A0A518G2T0-F1
#
_entry.id   AF-A0A518G2T0-F1
#
_cell.length_a   1.000
_cell.length_b   1.000
_cell.length_c   1.000
_cell.angle_alpha   90.00
_cell.angle_beta   90.00
_cell.angle_gamma   90.00
#
_symmetry.space_group_name_H-M   'P 1'
#
loop_
_entity.id
_entity.type
_entity.pdbx_description
1 polymer ?
#
loop_
_entity_poly.entity_id
_entity_poly.type
_entity_poly.pdbx_seq_one_letter_code
_entity_poly.pdbx_strand_id
1 'polypeptide(L)' 'MLVLSRCTSQQITLTVPPSTTATEIKVQVVEVRGNRTRLGLMAARSVRILRDELLPHSPTAQNATAAPASNADR' A
#
# COMPACT_ATOMS: atom_id res chain seq x y z
N MET A 1 10.03 13.26 1.51
CA MET A 1 9.84 12.23 0.49
C MET A 1 10.75 11.06 0.82
N LEU A 2 10.21 9.83 0.84
CA LEU A 2 10.99 8.59 0.95
C LEU A 2 11.17 8.00 -0.46
N VAL A 3 12.35 7.49 -0.80
CA VAL A 3 12.60 6.85 -2.10
C VAL A 3 12.96 5.39 -1.91
N LEU A 4 12.23 4.50 -2.60
CA LEU A 4 12.41 3.06 -2.56
C LEU A 4 12.69 2.52 -3.96
N SER A 5 13.64 1.60 -4.08
CA SER A 5 13.93 0.91 -5.34
C SER A 5 13.29 -0.47 -5.34
N ARG A 6 12.38 -0.76 -6.28
CA ARG A 6 11.59 -2.00 -6.35
C ARG A 6 11.72 -2.69 -7.72
N CYS A 7 11.67 -4.02 -7.74
CA CYS A 7 11.47 -4.82 -8.96
C CYS A 7 9.99 -5.24 -9.08
N THR A 8 9.60 -5.82 -10.23
CA THR A 8 8.21 -6.18 -10.56
C THR A 8 7.48 -7.10 -9.56
N SER A 9 8.20 -7.88 -8.76
CA SER A 9 7.62 -8.76 -7.72
C SER A 9 7.68 -8.17 -6.30
N GLN A 10 8.29 -7.00 -6.12
CA GLN A 10 8.49 -6.41 -4.79
C GLN A 10 7.37 -5.44 -4.46
N GLN A 11 6.90 -5.50 -3.22
CA GLN A 11 5.77 -4.70 -2.75
C GLN A 11 6.22 -3.66 -1.72
N ILE A 12 5.32 -2.70 -1.50
CA ILE A 12 5.39 -1.73 -0.42
C ILE A 12 4.09 -1.82 0.36
N THR A 13 4.18 -1.73 1.68
CA THR A 13 3.03 -1.76 2.56
C THR A 13 2.86 -0.40 3.21
N LEU A 14 1.67 0.18 3.02
CA LEU A 14 1.27 1.47 3.54
C LEU A 14 0.23 1.23 4.64
N THR A 15 0.54 1.62 5.88
CA THR A 15 -0.42 1.59 6.98
C THR A 15 -0.84 3.01 7.31
N VAL A 16 -2.13 3.30 7.08
CA VAL A 16 -2.75 4.60 7.33
C VAL A 16 -3.60 4.50 8.60
N PRO A 17 -3.28 5.26 9.66
CA PRO A 17 -4.13 5.32 10.85
C PRO A 17 -5.54 5.84 10.51
N PRO A 18 -6.59 5.38 11.19
CA PRO A 18 -7.92 5.96 11.07
C PRO A 18 -7.89 7.47 11.31
N SER A 19 -8.56 8.23 10.46
CA SER A 19 -8.64 9.69 10.53
C SER A 19 -10.02 10.17 10.11
N THR A 20 -10.45 11.29 10.67
CA THR A 20 -11.68 12.00 10.25
C THR A 20 -11.46 12.83 8.98
N THR A 21 -10.20 13.07 8.60
CA THR A 21 -9.80 13.77 7.38
C THR A 21 -9.13 12.82 6.40
N ALA A 22 -9.29 13.10 5.10
CA ALA A 22 -8.64 12.33 4.05
C ALA A 22 -7.11 12.39 4.20
N THR A 23 -6.45 11.23 4.16
CA THR A 23 -5.00 11.14 4.17
C THR A 23 -4.48 11.03 2.75
N GLU A 24 -3.80 12.07 2.28
CA GLU A 24 -3.21 12.09 0.93
C GLU A 24 -1.83 11.40 0.94
N ILE A 25 -1.64 10.47 0.01
CA ILE A 25 -0.36 9.80 -0.26
C ILE A 25 -0.05 9.98 -1.74
N LYS A 26 1.06 10.64 -2.05
CA LYS A 26 1.53 10.80 -3.44
C LYS A 26 2.61 9.79 -3.74
N VAL A 27 2.42 9.04 -4.82
CA VAL A 27 3.39 8.08 -5.36
C VAL A 27 3.92 8.63 -6.68
N GLN A 28 5.23 8.75 -6.78
CA GLN A 28 5.90 9.23 -7.99
C GLN A 28 6.88 8.16 -8.47
N VAL A 29 6.85 7.84 -9.75
CA VAL A 29 7.96 7.10 -10.38
C VAL A 29 9.09 8.10 -10.61
N VAL A 30 10.17 7.97 -9.84
CA VAL A 30 11.35 8.85 -9.92
C VAL A 30 12.22 8.43 -11.09
N GLU A 31 12.38 7.12 -11.30
CA GLU A 31 13.28 6.58 -12.32
C GLU A 31 12.92 5.13 -12.66
N VAL A 32 13.11 4.72 -13.91
CA VAL A 32 13.04 3.32 -14.35
C VAL A 32 14.38 2.92 -14.94
N ARG A 33 15.01 1.88 -14.38
CA ARG A 33 16.28 1.30 -14.85
C ARG A 33 16.09 -0.19 -15.11
N GLY A 34 15.81 -0.56 -16.36
CA GLY A 34 15.56 -1.94 -16.72
C GLY A 34 14.41 -2.55 -15.92
N ASN A 35 14.70 -3.59 -15.13
CA ASN A 35 13.71 -4.29 -14.30
C ASN A 35 13.46 -3.65 -12.92
N ARG A 36 14.03 -2.47 -12.66
CA ARG A 36 14.01 -1.81 -11.36
C ARG A 36 13.45 -0.40 -11.49
N THR A 37 12.48 -0.08 -10.64
CA THR A 37 11.81 1.22 -10.57
C THR A 37 12.11 1.89 -9.24
N ARG A 38 12.49 3.16 -9.26
CA ARG A 38 12.59 4.00 -8.07
C ARG A 38 11.26 4.73 -7.86
N LEU A 39 10.65 4.49 -6.71
CA LEU A 39 9.39 5.07 -6.28
C LEU A 39 9.66 6.12 -5.20
N GLY A 40 9.20 7.34 -5.42
CA GLY A 40 9.12 8.42 -4.44
C GLY A 40 7.76 8.39 -3.76
N LEU A 41 7.76 8.40 -2.43
CA LEU A 41 6.56 8.36 -1.60
C LEU A 41 6.52 9.63 -0.74
N MET A 42 5.43 10.38 -0.85
CA MET A 42 5.15 11.54 -0.02
C MET A 42 3.86 11.31 0.75
N ALA A 43 3.96 11.29 2.07
CA ALA A 43 2.83 11.10 2.97
C ALA A 43 3.08 11.87 4.27
N ALA A 44 2.01 12.09 5.05
CA ALA A 44 2.12 12.57 6.42
C ALA A 44 2.95 11.61 7.28
N ARG A 45 3.61 12.13 8.32
CA ARG A 45 4.46 11.31 9.23
C ARG A 45 3.69 10.22 9.98
N SER A 46 2.36 10.35 10.09
CA SER A 46 1.48 9.35 10.68
C SER A 46 1.34 8.09 9.83
N VAL A 47 1.60 8.16 8.51
CA VAL A 47 1.55 7.01 7.61
C VAL A 47 2.84 6.21 7.73
N ARG A 48 2.72 4.93 8.08
CA ARG A 48 3.86 4.01 8.12
C ARG A 48 4.07 3.43 6.74
N ILE A 49 5.29 3.58 6.22
CA ILE A 49 5.69 3.10 4.90
C ILE A 49 6.81 2.09 5.09
N LEU A 50 6.57 0.84 4.68
CA LEU A 50 7.56 -0.22 4.78
C LEU A 50 7.73 -0.96 3.46
N ARG A 51 8.94 -1.47 3.28
CA ARG A 51 9.21 -2.51 2.28
C ARG A 51 8.60 -3.81 2.80
N ASP A 52 7.89 -4.52 1.94
CA ASP A 52 7.12 -5.69 2.37
C ASP A 52 8.02 -6.78 2.98
N GLU A 53 9.25 -6.95 2.45
CA GLU A 53 10.23 -7.91 2.98
C GLU A 53 10.71 -7.62 4.42
N LEU A 54 10.35 -6.47 5.00
CA LEU A 54 10.67 -6.11 6.38
C LEU A 54 9.54 -6.39 7.36
N LEU A 55 8.35 -6.79 6.87
CA LEU A 55 7.26 -7.16 7.74
C LEU A 55 7.48 -8.58 8.29
N PRO A 56 7.24 -8.81 9.59
CA PRO A 56 7.15 -10.17 10.10
C PRO A 56 6.05 -10.88 9.32
N HIS A 57 6.37 -12.05 8.75
CA HIS A 57 5.45 -12.82 7.93
C HIS A 57 4.29 -13.33 8.79
N SER A 58 3.26 -12.51 8.97
CA SER A 58 1.94 -12.98 9.33
C SER A 58 1.25 -13.40 8.04
N PRO A 59 0.72 -14.64 7.93
CA PRO A 59 -0.08 -15.04 6.78
C PRO A 59 -1.29 -14.11 6.69
N THR A 60 -1.25 -13.15 5.76
CA THR A 60 -2.29 -12.14 5.61
C THR A 60 -3.55 -12.80 5.07
N ALA A 61 -4.60 -12.71 5.87
CA ALA A 61 -5.96 -13.11 5.55
C ALA A 61 -6.35 -12.62 4.15
N GLN A 62 -6.56 -13.57 3.25
CA GLN A 62 -7.15 -13.33 1.94
C GLN A 62 -8.61 -12.90 2.13
N ASN A 63 -8.94 -11.72 1.58
CA ASN A 63 -10.27 -11.28 1.17
C ASN A 63 -11.40 -11.32 2.21
N ALA A 64 -11.48 -10.31 3.08
CA ALA A 64 -12.75 -9.87 3.65
C ALA A 64 -13.46 -8.90 2.68
N THR A 65 -13.84 -9.40 1.49
CA THR A 65 -14.80 -8.72 0.62
C THR A 65 -15.81 -9.73 0.09
N ALA A 66 -16.76 -10.09 0.95
CA ALA A 66 -18.07 -10.58 0.53
C ALA A 66 -19.10 -9.97 1.50
N ALA A 67 -19.60 -8.78 1.16
CA ALA A 67 -20.86 -8.31 1.72
C ALA A 67 -21.99 -9.23 1.18
N PRO A 68 -22.95 -9.66 2.00
CA PRO A 68 -24.01 -10.55 1.57
C PRO A 68 -24.95 -9.82 0.60
N ALA A 69 -25.20 -10.41 -0.57
CA ALA A 69 -26.30 -10.00 -1.43
C ALA A 69 -27.62 -10.39 -0.74
N SER A 70 -28.22 -9.45 0.00
CA SER A 70 -29.59 -9.57 0.47
C SER A 70 -30.55 -9.34 -0.70
N ASN A 71 -30.93 -10.40 -1.40
CA ASN A 71 -32.12 -10.36 -2.24
C ASN A 71 -33.34 -10.64 -1.37
N ALA A 72 -33.97 -9.56 -0.91
CA ALA A 72 -35.38 -9.54 -0.57
C ALA A 72 -36.14 -9.10 -1.82
N ASP A 73 -36.88 -10.00 -2.48
CA ASP A 73 -38.19 -9.66 -3.05
C ASP A 73 -38.96 -10.91 -3.50
N ARG A 74 -40.18 -10.98 -2.98
CA ARG A 74 -41.43 -11.66 -3.41
C ARG A 74 -41.41 -12.91 -4.28
#